data_AF-A0AAN6GVE6-F1
#
_entry.id   AF-A0AAN6GVE6-F1
#
_cell.length_a   1.000
_cell.length_b   1.000
_cell.length_c   1.000
_cell.angle_alpha   90.00
_cell.angle_beta   90.00
_cell.angle_gamma   90.00
#
_symmetry.space_group_name_H-M   'P 1'
#
loop_
_entity.id
_entity.type
_entity.pdbx_description
1 polymer ?
#
loop_
_entity_poly.entity_id
_entity_poly.type
_entity_poly.pdbx_seq_one_letter_code
_entity_poly.pdbx_strand_id
1 'polypeptide(L)' 'MQDAYNLGWKVASVVKGISKRSILKTYQTERRQIAQDLIEFDHKFSRLFSGRPAKDVMDAEGISMEGFKQAF' A
#
# COMPACT_ATOMS: atom_id res chain seq x y z
N MET A 1 8.09 1.11 -8.44
CA MET A 1 9.37 0.41 -8.72
C MET A 1 9.33 -1.06 -8.34
N GLN A 2 8.84 -1.44 -7.16
CA GLN A 2 8.91 -2.82 -6.69
C GLN A 2 8.07 -3.84 -7.49
N ASP A 3 6.92 -3.43 -8.06
CA ASP A 3 6.10 -4.33 -8.89
C ASP A 3 6.85 -4.74 -10.16
N ALA A 4 7.50 -3.77 -10.81
CA ALA A 4 8.30 -4.02 -12.00
C ALA A 4 9.53 -4.89 -11.68
N TYR A 5 10.15 -4.72 -10.51
CA TYR A 5 11.23 -5.61 -10.06
C TYR A 5 10.72 -7.04 -9.88
N ASN A 6 9.59 -7.24 -9.17
CA ASN A 6 8.99 -8.56 -8.94
C ASN A 6 8.58 -9.25 -10.25
N LEU A 7 7.92 -8.53 -11.16
CA LEU A 7 7.47 -9.10 -12.42
C LEU A 7 8.62 -9.30 -13.41
N GLY A 8 9.60 -8.39 -13.42
CA GLY A 8 10.68 -8.36 -14.40
C GLY A 8 11.53 -9.63 -14.39
N TRP A 9 11.98 -10.09 -13.22
CA TRP A 9 12.77 -11.33 -13.14
C TRP A 9 11.94 -12.58 -13.50
N LYS A 10 10.64 -12.59 -13.15
CA LYS A 10 9.73 -13.72 -13.47
C LYS A 10 9.54 -13.84 -14.98
N VAL A 11 9.29 -12.71 -15.66
CA VAL A 11 9.18 -12.67 -17.12
C VAL A 11 10.49 -13.09 -17.78
N ALA A 12 11.62 -12.53 -17.35
CA ALA A 12 12.92 -12.88 -17.89
C ALA A 12 13.24 -14.38 -17.74
N SER A 13 12.92 -14.97 -16.58
CA SER A 13 13.15 -16.39 -16.31
C SER A 13 12.29 -17.31 -17.20
N VAL A 14 11.02 -16.94 -17.44
CA VAL A 14 10.13 -17.70 -18.33
C VAL A 14 10.57 -17.61 -19.79
N VAL A 15 10.94 -16.41 -20.26
CA VAL A 15 11.42 -16.20 -21.65
C VAL A 15 12.71 -16.99 -21.91
N LYS A 16 13.61 -17.07 -20.92
CA LYS A 16 14.84 -17.86 -20.99
C LYS A 16 14.63 -19.38 -20.82
N GLY A 17 13.40 -19.83 -20.57
CA GLY A 17 13.10 -21.25 -20.34
C GLY A 17 13.59 -21.80 -19.00
N ILE A 18 14.02 -20.94 -18.06
CA ILE A 18 14.55 -21.32 -16.74
C ILE A 18 13.41 -21.70 -15.78
N SER A 19 12.23 -21.08 -15.95
CA SER A 19 11.07 -21.31 -15.09
C SER A 19 9.79 -21.58 -15.88
N LYS A 20 8.88 -22.34 -15.27
CA LYS A 20 7.55 -22.60 -15.83
C LYS A 20 6.71 -21.31 -15.86
N ARG A 21 5.88 -21.14 -16.90
CA ARG A 21 4.96 -20.00 -17.05
C ARG A 21 4.01 -19.79 -15.86
N SER A 22 3.75 -20.83 -15.06
CA SER A 22 2.92 -20.73 -13.85
C SER A 22 3.44 -19.73 -12.82
N ILE A 23 4.76 -19.46 -12.79
CA ILE A 23 5.34 -18.49 -11.85
C ILE A 23 4.83 -17.06 -12.08
N LEU A 24 4.40 -16.72 -13.30
CA LEU A 24 3.84 -15.40 -13.61
C LEU A 24 2.55 -15.13 -12.82
N LYS A 25 1.79 -16.17 -12.48
CA LYS A 25 0.55 -16.04 -11.70
C LYS A 25 0.83 -15.58 -10.26
N THR A 26 2.03 -15.86 -9.73
CA THR A 26 2.35 -15.50 -8.34
C THR A 26 2.58 -14.01 -8.17
N TYR A 27 2.85 -13.25 -9.24
CA TYR A 27 2.93 -11.79 -9.18
C TYR A 27 1.67 -11.18 -8.55
N GLN A 28 0.50 -11.60 -9.01
CA GLN A 28 -0.75 -11.07 -8.49
C GLN A 28 -0.94 -11.43 -7.01
N THR A 29 -0.66 -12.68 -6.62
CA THR A 29 -0.83 -13.13 -5.22
C THR A 29 0.17 -12.46 -4.28
N GLU A 30 1.38 -12.14 -4.76
CA GLU A 30 2.41 -11.48 -3.94
C GLU A 30 2.21 -9.96 -3.84
N ARG A 31 1.67 -9.31 -4.88
CA ARG A 31 1.68 -7.84 -4.99
C ARG A 31 0.31 -7.18 -4.77
N ARG A 32 -0.79 -7.91 -4.99
CA ARG A 32 -2.14 -7.36 -4.83
C ARG A 32 -2.43 -6.92 -3.40
N GLN A 33 -2.11 -7.76 -2.42
CA GLN A 33 -2.38 -7.42 -1.01
C GLN A 33 -1.59 -6.18 -0.59
N ILE A 34 -0.31 -6.10 -0.95
CA ILE A 34 0.55 -4.94 -0.66
C ILE A 34 -0.04 -3.65 -1.24
N ALA A 35 -0.55 -3.69 -2.48
CA ALA A 35 -1.18 -2.53 -3.09
C ALA A 35 -2.49 -2.15 -2.38
N GLN A 36 -3.28 -3.11 -1.93
CA GLN A 36 -4.51 -2.86 -1.16
C GLN A 36 -4.18 -2.23 0.20
N ASP A 37 -3.20 -2.76 0.91
CA ASP A 37 -2.75 -2.22 2.20
C ASP A 37 -2.23 -0.79 2.05
N LEU A 38 -1.49 -0.51 0.97
CA LEU A 38 -0.98 0.83 0.67
C LEU A 38 -2.11 1.82 0.38
N ILE A 39 -3.13 1.42 -0.38
CA ILE A 39 -4.30 2.24 -0.66
C ILE A 39 -5.08 2.52 0.63
N GLU A 40 -5.28 1.50 1.46
CA GLU A 40 -5.99 1.68 2.73
C GLU A 40 -5.24 2.61 3.67
N PHE A 41 -3.92 2.45 3.74
CA PHE A 41 -3.04 3.36 4.48
C PHE A 41 -3.14 4.79 3.95
N ASP A 42 -2.96 5.01 2.65
CA ASP A 42 -3.02 6.33 2.04
C ASP A 42 -4.37 7.01 2.25
N HIS A 43 -5.46 6.24 2.19
CA HIS A 43 -6.81 6.75 2.43
C HIS A 43 -7.02 7.18 3.90
N LYS A 44 -6.49 6.42 4.86
CA LYS A 44 -6.49 6.81 6.29
C LYS A 44 -5.60 8.03 6.52
N PHE A 45 -4.39 8.02 5.95
CA PHE A 45 -3.39 9.06 6.11
C PHE A 45 -3.82 10.39 5.49
N SER A 46 -4.34 10.37 4.26
CA SER A 46 -4.82 11.56 3.56
C SER A 46 -5.91 12.27 4.35
N ARG A 47 -6.87 11.53 4.92
CA ARG A 47 -7.92 12.11 5.79
C ARG A 47 -7.34 12.77 7.05
N LEU A 48 -6.31 12.16 7.64
CA LEU A 48 -5.61 12.69 8.80
C LEU A 48 -4.74 13.92 8.48
N PHE A 49 -4.42 14.20 7.23
CA PHE A 49 -3.61 15.37 6.84
C PHE A 49 -4.41 16.48 6.15
N SER A 50 -5.51 16.16 5.48
CA SER A 50 -6.35 17.13 4.77
C SER A 50 -7.44 17.78 5.63
N GLY A 51 -7.65 17.30 6.86
CA GLY A 51 -8.58 17.90 7.81
C GLY A 51 -8.06 19.20 8.41
N ARG A 52 -8.97 20.02 8.93
CA ARG A 52 -8.58 21.15 9.81
C ARG A 52 -8.08 20.59 11.15
N PRO A 53 -7.06 21.18 11.77
CA PRO A 53 -6.69 20.82 13.14
C PRO A 53 -7.90 20.96 14.06
N ALA A 54 -8.09 20.01 14.99
CA ALA A 54 -9.12 20.14 16.01
C ALA A 54 -8.90 21.43 16.79
N LYS A 55 -9.96 22.26 16.90
CA LYS A 55 -9.87 23.50 17.68
C LYS A 55 -9.75 23.18 19.17
N ASP A 56 -10.55 22.22 19.65
CA ASP A 56 -10.62 21.83 21.06
C ASP A 56 -10.96 20.32 21.19
N VAL A 57 -10.89 19.76 22.40
CA VAL A 57 -11.10 18.32 22.70
C VAL A 57 -12.50 17.81 22.29
N MET A 58 -13.47 18.71 22.12
CA MET A 58 -14.84 18.39 21.70
C MET A 58 -15.05 18.43 20.18
N ASP A 59 -14.07 18.90 19.40
CA ASP A 59 -14.15 19.00 17.93
C ASP A 59 -13.83 17.64 17.29
N ALA A 60 -14.80 16.73 17.32
CA ALA A 60 -14.68 15.36 16.79
C ALA A 60 -14.41 15.28 15.28
N GLU A 61 -14.62 16.38 14.54
CA GLU A 61 -14.31 16.48 13.11
C GLU A 61 -12.88 16.95 12.81
N GLY A 62 -12.16 17.43 13.82
CA GLY A 62 -10.78 17.85 13.70
C GLY A 62 -9.80 16.71 13.91
N ILE A 63 -8.63 16.80 13.29
CA ILE A 63 -7.59 15.77 13.45
C ILE A 63 -7.01 15.85 14.87
N SER A 64 -7.20 14.79 15.65
CA SER A 64 -6.56 14.62 16.97
C SER A 64 -5.13 14.08 16.83
N MET A 65 -4.18 14.71 17.53
CA MET A 65 -2.78 14.30 17.59
C MET A 65 -2.61 12.89 18.22
N GLU A 66 -3.59 12.43 18.99
CA GLU A 66 -3.61 11.09 19.58
C GLU A 66 -3.95 10.00 18.55
N GLY A 67 -4.90 10.26 17.65
CA GLY A 67 -5.21 9.37 16.53
C GLY A 67 -4.04 9.27 15.54
N PHE A 68 -3.28 10.35 15.39
CA PHE A 68 -2.03 10.34 14.63
C PHE A 68 -0.98 9.42 15.27
N LYS A 69 -0.78 9.49 16.59
CA LYS A 69 0.20 8.66 17.33
C LYS A 69 -0.20 7.19 17.47
N GLN A 70 -1.45 6.81 17.28
CA GLN A 70 -1.87 5.40 17.27
C GLN A 70 -1.75 4.76 15.88
N ALA A 71 -1.75 5.57 14.81
CA ALA A 71 -1.61 5.09 13.45
C ALA A 71 -0.14 4.79 13.07
N PHE A 72 0.82 5.20 13.89
CA PHE A 72 2.28 5.12 13.68
C PHE A 72 3.00 4.67 14.94
#